data_AF-A0A355C2G4-F1
#
_entry.id   AF-A0A355C2G4-F1
#
_cell.length_a   1.000
_cell.length_b   1.000
_cell.length_c   1.000
_cell.angle_alpha   90.00
_cell.angle_beta   90.00
_cell.angle_gamma   90.00
#
_symmetry.space_group_name_H-M   'P 1'
#
loop_
_entity.id
_entity.type
_entity.pdbx_description
1 polymer ?
#
loop_
_entity_poly.entity_id
_entity_poly.type
_entity_poly.pdbx_seq_one_letter_code
_entity_poly.pdbx_strand_id
1 'polypeptide(L)'
;MPSPADELIAAGNAAYRARRFNEAIEWGRRAVAADSANPWAHNLLGAACAEEMEFTESRRAFAAAVAADPGIAISRLNLGYALILDGAFAEAEAELRAAIAIAPEMAPAYVNLTWIYKAAAGDPLIAQIEDLRRAARARADAQALACFGFALGKCYDDVGAHDLAFDCYQEGNRSAGVICDINGHERRFAQIRSAFSKDFIAARRDAGHKSRRPAFIVGMPRCGSSLIEDRLARQRGVAALGERPDIARAVGFVSDSHPRKTRYPLWAGELAQGAFARLGRAYAEKFESRHPAAALLIDKNLLNFQFLGVIALMLPQARILHCRRNPIDTCLSCYFQFLRPEHDYKFDLASLGRYYRLYTELMRHWEEAAPGIITVDYEAFVENPQEQYARLLSALGLDPAPADSAAAMRSIQTSSAFQARQPITRSSVGRWRNYERRLGPLIDALGDLAGV
;
A
#
# COMPACT_ATOMS: atom_id res chain seq x y z
N MET A 1 13.52 -19.82 34.45
CA MET A 1 12.40 -18.86 34.42
C MET A 1 12.67 -17.90 33.27
N PRO A 2 11.67 -17.57 32.43
CA PRO A 2 11.84 -16.51 31.43
C PRO A 2 12.20 -15.21 32.13
N SER A 3 12.99 -14.35 31.47
CA SER A 3 13.25 -13.01 32.00
C SER A 3 11.95 -12.17 31.95
N PRO A 4 11.83 -11.10 32.76
CA PRO A 4 10.72 -10.17 32.64
C PRO A 4 10.55 -9.61 31.22
N ALA A 5 11.65 -9.43 30.48
CA ALA A 5 11.62 -9.00 29.09
C ALA A 5 10.99 -10.07 28.17
N ASP A 6 11.30 -11.36 28.37
CA ASP A 6 10.75 -12.46 27.56
C ASP A 6 9.23 -12.59 27.70
N GLU A 7 8.71 -12.40 28.92
CA GLU A 7 7.26 -12.40 29.16
C GLU A 7 6.56 -11.23 28.46
N LEU A 8 7.16 -10.03 28.51
CA LEU A 8 6.64 -8.84 27.82
C LEU A 8 6.68 -9.01 26.29
N ILE A 9 7.75 -9.62 25.76
CA ILE A 9 7.86 -9.95 24.33
C ILE A 9 6.79 -10.96 23.92
N ALA A 10 6.54 -11.99 24.72
CA ALA A 10 5.50 -12.98 24.44
C ALA A 10 4.10 -12.34 24.40
N ALA A 11 3.79 -11.48 25.37
CA ALA A 11 2.53 -10.72 25.40
C ALA A 11 2.39 -9.80 24.19
N GLY A 12 3.45 -9.06 23.84
CA GLY A 12 3.45 -8.19 22.67
C GLY A 12 3.32 -8.95 21.35
N ASN A 13 3.97 -10.11 21.20
CA ASN A 13 3.79 -10.98 20.04
C ASN A 13 2.36 -11.54 19.95
N ALA A 14 1.73 -11.86 21.09
CA ALA A 14 0.32 -12.26 21.11
C ALA A 14 -0.59 -11.11 20.69
N ALA A 15 -0.35 -9.88 21.16
CA ALA A 15 -1.07 -8.69 20.71
C ALA A 15 -0.86 -8.42 19.21
N TYR A 16 0.38 -8.56 18.71
CA TYR A 16 0.72 -8.39 17.30
C TYR A 16 -0.02 -9.39 16.41
N ARG A 17 -0.01 -10.69 16.76
CA ARG A 17 -0.76 -11.73 16.04
C ARG A 17 -2.27 -11.50 16.07
N ALA A 18 -2.78 -10.94 17.16
CA ALA A 18 -4.18 -10.51 17.26
C ALA A 18 -4.47 -9.18 16.53
N ARG A 19 -3.49 -8.62 15.81
CA ARG A 19 -3.56 -7.32 15.12
C ARG A 19 -3.89 -6.12 16.03
N ARG A 20 -3.64 -6.26 17.34
CA ARG A 20 -3.74 -5.19 18.35
C ARG A 20 -2.42 -4.44 18.40
N PHE A 21 -2.06 -3.75 17.32
CA PHE A 21 -0.70 -3.22 17.14
C PHE A 21 -0.34 -2.09 18.12
N ASN A 22 -1.28 -1.21 18.50
CA ASN A 22 -1.02 -0.21 19.55
C ASN A 22 -0.66 -0.86 20.89
N GLU A 23 -1.36 -1.92 21.27
CA GLU A 23 -1.04 -2.69 22.47
C GLU A 23 0.31 -3.42 22.32
N ALA A 24 0.62 -3.95 21.12
CA ALA A 24 1.92 -4.53 20.84
C ALA A 24 3.07 -3.50 20.94
N ILE A 25 2.84 -2.24 20.55
CA ILE A 25 3.79 -1.13 20.76
C ILE A 25 4.00 -0.88 22.26
N GLU A 26 2.94 -0.85 23.06
CA GLU A 26 3.04 -0.68 24.52
C GLU A 26 3.85 -1.81 25.18
N TRP A 27 3.55 -3.07 24.82
CA TRP A 27 4.31 -4.23 25.28
C TRP A 27 5.78 -4.17 24.81
N GLY A 28 6.03 -3.80 23.56
CA GLY A 28 7.37 -3.64 23.01
C GLY A 28 8.18 -2.56 23.74
N ARG A 29 7.58 -1.40 24.04
CA ARG A 29 8.22 -0.33 24.83
C ARG A 29 8.57 -0.81 26.23
N ARG A 30 7.68 -1.56 26.88
CA ARG A 30 7.92 -2.14 28.20
C ARG A 30 9.03 -3.20 28.16
N ALA A 31 9.05 -4.04 27.12
CA ALA A 31 10.11 -5.03 26.93
C ALA A 31 11.48 -4.36 26.76
N VAL A 32 11.58 -3.30 25.95
CA VAL A 32 12.80 -2.50 25.77
C VAL A 32 13.21 -1.81 27.08
N ALA A 33 12.26 -1.35 27.89
CA ALA A 33 12.55 -0.76 29.19
C ALA A 33 13.05 -1.80 30.21
N ALA A 34 12.56 -3.04 30.13
CA ALA A 34 12.98 -4.14 31.00
C ALA A 34 14.38 -4.65 30.62
N ASP A 35 14.71 -4.68 29.32
CA ASP A 35 16.05 -4.99 28.82
C ASP A 35 16.33 -4.22 27.53
N SER A 36 17.09 -3.13 27.65
CA SER A 36 17.41 -2.25 26.53
C SER A 36 18.38 -2.86 25.51
N ALA A 37 19.05 -3.96 25.86
CA ALA A 37 19.98 -4.68 25.00
C ALA A 37 19.31 -5.88 24.30
N ASN A 38 18.02 -6.15 24.56
CA ASN A 38 17.32 -7.29 23.96
C ASN A 38 16.94 -7.01 22.49
N PRO A 39 17.53 -7.71 21.50
CA PRO A 39 17.22 -7.45 20.10
C PRO A 39 15.79 -7.82 19.71
N TRP A 40 15.18 -8.81 20.38
CA TRP A 40 13.80 -9.24 20.09
C TRP A 40 12.76 -8.25 20.61
N ALA A 41 13.02 -7.57 21.73
CA ALA A 41 12.19 -6.48 22.23
C ALA A 41 12.13 -5.32 21.21
N HIS A 42 13.30 -4.91 20.72
CA HIS A 42 13.41 -3.88 19.68
C HIS A 42 12.78 -4.31 18.35
N ASN A 43 12.95 -5.57 17.94
CA ASN A 43 12.34 -6.09 16.73
C ASN A 43 10.80 -6.13 16.81
N LEU A 44 10.23 -6.56 17.94
CA LEU A 44 8.78 -6.51 18.18
C LEU A 44 8.26 -5.08 18.12
N LEU A 45 8.93 -4.14 18.82
CA LEU A 45 8.55 -2.73 18.81
C LEU A 45 8.58 -2.16 17.38
N GLY A 46 9.65 -2.44 16.64
CA GLY A 46 9.81 -2.00 15.26
C GLY A 46 8.72 -2.52 14.34
N ALA A 47 8.37 -3.81 14.45
CA ALA A 47 7.31 -4.43 13.67
C ALA A 47 5.93 -3.84 13.99
N ALA A 48 5.61 -3.66 15.27
CA ALA A 48 4.34 -3.07 15.69
C ALA A 48 4.21 -1.61 15.24
N CYS A 49 5.29 -0.82 15.32
CA CYS A 49 5.33 0.54 14.77
C CYS A 49 5.14 0.56 13.25
N ALA A 50 5.70 -0.40 12.50
CA ALA A 50 5.51 -0.49 11.04
C ALA A 50 4.04 -0.71 10.66
N GLU A 51 3.31 -1.57 11.39
CA GLU A 51 1.89 -1.82 11.12
C GLU A 51 0.97 -0.62 11.47
N GLU A 52 1.42 0.28 12.35
CA GLU A 52 0.75 1.56 12.60
C GLU A 52 1.22 2.70 11.68
N MET A 53 2.11 2.39 10.72
CA MET A 53 2.78 3.32 9.81
C MET A 53 3.60 4.41 10.53
N GLU A 54 4.11 4.10 11.72
CA GLU A 54 5.01 4.96 12.51
C GLU A 54 6.46 4.63 12.12
N PHE A 55 6.80 4.87 10.85
CA PHE A 55 8.01 4.33 10.22
C PHE A 55 9.34 4.88 10.78
N THR A 56 9.37 6.11 11.26
CA THR A 56 10.56 6.68 11.92
C THR A 56 10.93 5.88 13.17
N GLU A 57 9.94 5.59 14.01
CA GLU A 57 10.12 4.78 15.22
C GLU A 57 10.41 3.32 14.87
N SER A 58 9.75 2.80 13.83
CA SER A 58 10.03 1.46 13.31
C SER A 58 11.49 1.29 12.90
N ARG A 59 12.03 2.21 12.09
CA ARG A 59 13.44 2.21 11.67
C ARG A 59 14.38 2.31 12.86
N ARG A 60 14.09 3.21 13.81
CA ARG A 60 14.90 3.38 15.03
C ARG A 60 14.96 2.10 15.85
N ALA A 61 13.83 1.43 16.04
CA ALA A 61 13.76 0.19 16.79
C ALA A 61 14.48 -0.96 16.05
N PHE A 62 14.28 -1.13 14.74
CA PHE A 62 15.02 -2.15 13.99
C PHE A 62 16.53 -1.91 13.96
N ALA A 63 16.97 -0.65 13.85
CA ALA A 63 18.39 -0.31 13.95
C ALA A 63 18.97 -0.67 15.33
N ALA A 64 18.21 -0.43 16.41
CA ALA A 64 18.60 -0.86 17.75
C ALA A 64 18.65 -2.40 17.88
N ALA A 65 17.73 -3.12 17.24
CA ALA A 65 17.76 -4.59 17.21
C ALA A 65 19.02 -5.13 16.50
N VAL A 66 19.40 -4.55 15.36
CA VAL A 66 20.62 -4.93 14.61
C VAL A 66 21.89 -4.53 15.37
N ALA A 67 21.88 -3.39 16.07
CA ALA A 67 23.02 -2.97 16.89
C ALA A 67 23.22 -3.89 18.11
N ALA A 68 22.13 -4.36 18.72
CA ALA A 68 22.16 -5.29 19.84
C ALA A 68 22.66 -6.68 19.43
N ASP A 69 22.20 -7.21 18.29
CA ASP A 69 22.71 -8.45 17.72
C ASP A 69 22.74 -8.39 16.18
N PRO A 70 23.92 -8.15 15.58
CA PRO A 70 24.11 -8.12 14.13
C PRO A 70 23.93 -9.49 13.45
N GLY A 71 23.82 -10.59 14.20
CA GLY A 71 23.67 -11.96 13.72
C GLY A 71 22.21 -12.39 13.48
N ILE A 72 21.23 -11.55 13.81
CA ILE A 72 19.80 -11.88 13.63
C ILE A 72 19.33 -11.41 12.25
N ALA A 73 19.23 -12.36 11.31
CA ALA A 73 18.84 -12.08 9.92
C ALA A 73 17.46 -11.37 9.80
N ILE A 74 16.49 -11.73 10.65
CA ILE A 74 15.14 -11.11 10.58
C ILE A 74 15.17 -9.64 10.98
N SER A 75 16.01 -9.24 11.93
CA SER A 75 16.19 -7.84 12.33
C SER A 75 16.78 -7.02 11.18
N ARG A 76 17.74 -7.60 10.44
CA ARG A 76 18.33 -6.98 9.24
C ARG A 76 17.35 -6.87 8.09
N LEU A 77 16.56 -7.93 7.83
CA LEU A 77 15.48 -7.88 6.84
C LEU A 77 14.51 -6.73 7.14
N ASN A 78 14.09 -6.62 8.39
CA ASN A 78 13.15 -5.61 8.84
C ASN A 78 13.73 -4.20 8.77
N LEU A 79 15.00 -4.01 9.16
CA LEU A 79 15.70 -2.74 8.99
C LEU A 79 15.83 -2.37 7.50
N GLY A 80 16.23 -3.33 6.66
CA GLY A 80 16.30 -3.15 5.21
C GLY A 80 14.97 -2.69 4.63
N TYR A 81 13.85 -3.33 4.99
CA TYR A 81 12.52 -2.91 4.57
C TYR A 81 12.16 -1.49 5.05
N ALA A 82 12.46 -1.14 6.31
CA ALA A 82 12.23 0.21 6.83
C ALA A 82 13.07 1.27 6.09
N LEU A 83 14.31 0.95 5.71
CA LEU A 83 15.19 1.81 4.92
C LEU A 83 14.68 2.01 3.49
N ILE A 84 14.09 0.98 2.85
CA ILE A 84 13.41 1.11 1.55
C ILE A 84 12.30 2.17 1.62
N LEU A 85 11.48 2.12 2.67
CA LEU A 85 10.38 3.05 2.87
C LEU A 85 10.89 4.49 3.11
N ASP A 86 11.98 4.65 3.86
CA ASP A 86 12.63 5.96 4.08
C ASP A 86 13.36 6.49 2.83
N GLY A 87 13.68 5.61 1.87
CA GLY A 87 14.41 5.94 0.64
C GLY A 87 15.94 5.83 0.75
N ALA A 88 16.44 5.26 1.86
CA ALA A 88 17.85 4.96 2.09
C ALA A 88 18.24 3.64 1.40
N PHE A 89 18.22 3.64 0.06
CA PHE A 89 18.32 2.40 -0.74
C PHE A 89 19.68 1.71 -0.64
N ALA A 90 20.79 2.47 -0.53
CA ALA A 90 22.12 1.89 -0.41
C ALA A 90 22.29 1.15 0.92
N GLU A 91 21.84 1.76 2.02
CA GLU A 91 21.82 1.15 3.34
C GLU A 91 20.86 -0.04 3.39
N ALA A 92 19.69 0.07 2.73
CA ALA A 92 18.75 -1.04 2.62
C ALA A 92 19.37 -2.24 1.91
N GLU A 93 20.07 -2.04 0.80
CA GLU A 93 20.75 -3.10 0.07
C GLU A 93 21.81 -3.78 0.95
N ALA A 94 22.62 -3.01 1.67
CA ALA A 94 23.63 -3.55 2.59
C ALA A 94 23.00 -4.46 3.67
N GLU A 95 21.91 -4.03 4.30
CA GLU A 95 21.22 -4.83 5.32
C GLU A 95 20.56 -6.09 4.76
N LEU A 96 19.96 -6.00 3.57
CA LEU A 96 19.34 -7.15 2.92
C LEU A 96 20.37 -8.19 2.48
N ARG A 97 21.52 -7.76 1.94
CA ARG A 97 22.64 -8.66 1.62
C ARG A 97 23.23 -9.30 2.87
N ALA A 98 23.34 -8.55 3.98
CA ALA A 98 23.77 -9.11 5.25
C ALA A 98 22.77 -10.14 5.80
N ALA A 99 21.45 -9.89 5.68
CA ALA A 99 20.43 -10.87 6.04
C ALA A 99 20.54 -12.17 5.22
N ILE A 100 20.77 -12.04 3.90
CA ILE A 100 20.99 -13.17 2.98
C ILE A 100 22.27 -13.94 3.34
N ALA A 101 23.35 -13.25 3.72
CA ALA A 101 24.59 -13.91 4.12
C ALA A 101 24.43 -14.76 5.40
N ILE A 102 23.63 -14.28 6.36
CA ILE A 102 23.34 -14.99 7.62
C ILE A 102 22.36 -16.16 7.38
N ALA A 103 21.31 -15.92 6.60
CA ALA A 103 20.26 -16.89 6.32
C ALA A 103 19.96 -16.95 4.82
N PRO A 104 20.73 -17.74 4.03
CA PRO A 104 20.60 -17.79 2.57
C PRO A 104 19.21 -18.20 2.08
N GLU A 105 18.45 -18.96 2.87
CA GLU A 105 17.09 -19.39 2.53
C GLU A 105 16.00 -18.37 2.91
N MET A 106 16.36 -17.18 3.42
CA MET A 106 15.41 -16.13 3.80
C MET A 106 14.79 -15.48 2.55
N ALA A 107 13.82 -16.17 1.95
CA ALA A 107 13.20 -15.78 0.68
C ALA A 107 12.66 -14.34 0.63
N PRO A 108 12.04 -13.78 1.69
CA PRO A 108 11.59 -12.38 1.69
C PRO A 108 12.72 -11.35 1.49
N ALA A 109 13.97 -11.67 1.85
CA ALA A 109 15.10 -10.77 1.65
C ALA A 109 15.41 -10.55 0.17
N TYR A 110 15.28 -11.58 -0.66
CA TYR A 110 15.48 -11.50 -2.11
C TYR A 110 14.39 -10.69 -2.79
N VAL A 111 13.13 -10.82 -2.34
CA VAL A 111 12.04 -9.96 -2.81
C VAL A 111 12.42 -8.51 -2.56
N ASN A 112 12.68 -8.14 -1.31
CA ASN A 112 13.02 -6.76 -0.95
C ASN A 112 14.29 -6.24 -1.67
N LEU A 113 15.31 -7.08 -1.86
CA LEU A 113 16.54 -6.70 -2.56
C LEU A 113 16.26 -6.37 -4.03
N THR A 114 15.58 -7.27 -4.74
CA THR A 114 15.30 -7.10 -6.18
C THR A 114 14.32 -5.95 -6.49
N TRP A 115 13.60 -5.44 -5.48
CA TRP A 115 12.82 -4.20 -5.61
C TRP A 115 13.66 -2.94 -5.75
N ILE A 116 14.84 -2.91 -5.13
CA ILE A 116 15.73 -1.73 -5.08
C ILE A 116 17.03 -1.91 -5.86
N TYR A 117 17.33 -3.15 -6.23
CA TYR A 117 18.50 -3.54 -7.01
C TYR A 117 18.07 -3.98 -8.41
N LYS A 118 18.75 -3.46 -9.44
CA LYS A 118 18.49 -3.81 -10.84
C LYS A 118 19.51 -4.86 -11.30
N ALA A 119 19.03 -6.07 -11.60
CA ALA A 119 19.92 -7.15 -12.05
C ALA A 119 20.50 -6.87 -13.44
N ALA A 120 21.75 -7.28 -13.65
CA ALA A 120 22.41 -7.27 -14.96
C ALA A 120 22.46 -8.68 -15.56
N ALA A 121 22.71 -8.76 -16.87
CA ALA A 121 22.92 -10.04 -17.52
C ALA A 121 24.16 -10.74 -16.91
N GLY A 122 24.02 -12.01 -16.50
CA GLY A 122 25.09 -12.77 -15.86
C GLY A 122 25.28 -12.49 -14.36
N ASP A 123 24.38 -11.74 -13.72
CA ASP A 123 24.43 -11.48 -12.28
C ASP A 123 24.34 -12.78 -11.47
N PRO A 124 25.31 -13.08 -10.58
CA PRO A 124 25.29 -14.27 -9.72
C PRO A 124 24.04 -14.40 -8.84
N LEU A 125 23.37 -13.28 -8.53
CA LEU A 125 22.12 -13.28 -7.78
C LEU A 125 21.03 -14.10 -8.49
N ILE A 126 20.98 -14.07 -9.83
CA ILE A 126 20.00 -14.84 -10.62
C ILE A 126 20.21 -16.33 -10.39
N ALA A 127 21.44 -16.82 -10.57
CA ALA A 127 21.78 -18.24 -10.37
C ALA A 127 21.51 -18.69 -8.92
N GLN A 128 21.84 -17.84 -7.94
CA GLN A 128 21.56 -18.11 -6.53
C GLN A 128 20.05 -18.28 -6.25
N ILE A 129 19.21 -17.38 -6.75
CA ILE A 129 17.75 -17.46 -6.57
C ILE A 129 17.18 -18.68 -7.31
N GLU A 130 17.70 -19.03 -8.48
CA GLU A 130 17.31 -20.24 -9.21
C GLU A 130 17.57 -21.52 -8.40
N ASP A 131 18.75 -21.65 -7.79
CA ASP A 131 19.11 -22.78 -6.92
C ASP A 131 18.19 -22.88 -5.70
N LEU A 132 17.98 -21.75 -5.01
CA LEU A 132 17.11 -21.70 -3.84
C LEU A 132 15.65 -22.02 -4.21
N ARG A 133 15.19 -21.57 -5.38
CA ARG A 133 13.86 -21.91 -5.89
C ARG A 133 13.75 -23.40 -6.19
N ARG A 134 14.77 -24.04 -6.78
CA ARG A 134 14.81 -25.50 -7.00
C ARG A 134 14.73 -26.25 -5.66
N ALA A 135 15.50 -25.82 -4.66
CA ALA A 135 15.48 -26.41 -3.31
C ALA A 135 14.11 -26.24 -2.63
N ALA A 136 13.51 -25.04 -2.71
CA ALA A 136 12.17 -24.78 -2.19
C ALA A 136 11.11 -25.66 -2.87
N ARG A 137 11.25 -25.91 -4.18
CA ARG A 137 10.37 -26.84 -4.91
C ARG A 137 10.50 -28.27 -4.41
N ALA A 138 11.73 -28.75 -4.21
CA ALA A 138 11.99 -30.09 -3.67
C ALA A 138 11.42 -30.26 -2.25
N ARG A 139 11.41 -29.19 -1.44
CA ARG A 139 10.83 -29.17 -0.09
C ARG A 139 9.31 -28.92 -0.04
N ALA A 140 8.67 -28.68 -1.20
CA ALA A 140 7.28 -28.24 -1.28
C ALA A 140 6.98 -26.97 -0.42
N ASP A 141 7.95 -26.06 -0.32
CA ASP A 141 7.84 -24.82 0.45
C ASP A 141 7.15 -23.73 -0.39
N ALA A 142 5.82 -23.69 -0.30
CA ALA A 142 4.99 -22.78 -1.09
C ALA A 142 5.33 -21.30 -0.84
N GLN A 143 5.65 -20.93 0.41
CA GLN A 143 5.97 -19.55 0.76
C GLN A 143 7.32 -19.12 0.16
N ALA A 144 8.34 -19.97 0.27
CA ALA A 144 9.64 -19.69 -0.34
C ALA A 144 9.52 -19.65 -1.88
N LEU A 145 8.77 -20.59 -2.49
CA LEU A 145 8.48 -20.58 -3.93
C LEU A 145 7.81 -19.30 -4.39
N ALA A 146 6.84 -18.80 -3.62
CA ALA A 146 6.18 -17.53 -3.91
C ALA A 146 7.23 -16.41 -3.96
N CYS A 147 7.98 -16.20 -2.87
CA CYS A 147 9.00 -15.17 -2.77
C CYS A 147 10.06 -15.26 -3.88
N PHE A 148 10.66 -16.44 -4.11
CA PHE A 148 11.68 -16.62 -5.14
C PHE A 148 11.11 -16.44 -6.55
N GLY A 149 9.85 -16.80 -6.80
CA GLY A 149 9.17 -16.54 -8.07
C GLY A 149 9.08 -15.03 -8.39
N PHE A 150 8.72 -14.20 -7.40
CA PHE A 150 8.69 -12.74 -7.59
C PHE A 150 10.08 -12.13 -7.74
N ALA A 151 11.05 -12.56 -6.92
CA ALA A 151 12.41 -12.05 -6.98
C ALA A 151 13.07 -12.39 -8.32
N LEU A 152 12.96 -13.64 -8.77
CA LEU A 152 13.52 -14.08 -10.05
C LEU A 152 12.78 -13.50 -11.24
N GLY A 153 11.45 -13.36 -11.15
CA GLY A 153 10.64 -12.67 -12.16
C GLY A 153 11.13 -11.24 -12.38
N LYS A 154 11.46 -10.53 -11.29
CA LYS A 154 12.02 -9.18 -11.34
C LYS A 154 13.42 -9.14 -11.97
N CYS A 155 14.29 -10.08 -11.62
CA CYS A 155 15.61 -10.16 -12.22
C CYS A 155 15.56 -10.45 -13.74
N TYR A 156 14.71 -11.38 -14.17
CA TYR A 156 14.55 -11.68 -15.60
C TYR A 156 13.91 -10.52 -16.37
N ASP A 157 12.97 -9.80 -15.76
CA ASP A 157 12.42 -8.56 -16.33
C ASP A 157 13.51 -7.50 -16.52
N ASP A 158 14.41 -7.31 -15.55
CA ASP A 158 15.49 -6.32 -15.65
C ASP A 158 16.45 -6.58 -16.82
N VAL A 159 16.70 -7.86 -17.14
CA VAL A 159 17.58 -8.28 -18.25
C VAL A 159 16.82 -8.50 -19.56
N GLY A 160 15.52 -8.21 -19.61
CA GLY A 160 14.69 -8.31 -20.82
C GLY A 160 14.25 -9.74 -21.20
N ALA A 161 14.44 -10.72 -20.32
CA ALA A 161 14.00 -12.10 -20.52
C ALA A 161 12.52 -12.27 -20.16
N HIS A 162 11.63 -11.59 -20.89
CA HIS A 162 10.23 -11.41 -20.52
C HIS A 162 9.43 -12.72 -20.37
N ASP A 163 9.68 -13.74 -21.19
CA ASP A 163 8.98 -15.03 -21.07
C ASP A 163 9.35 -15.75 -19.75
N LEU A 164 10.65 -15.80 -19.44
CA LEU A 164 11.14 -16.37 -18.17
C LEU A 164 10.64 -15.56 -16.97
N ALA A 165 10.61 -14.22 -17.10
CA ALA A 165 10.08 -13.34 -16.07
C ALA A 165 8.62 -13.68 -15.77
N PHE A 166 7.79 -13.80 -16.80
CA PHE A 166 6.37 -14.10 -16.66
C PHE A 166 6.13 -15.47 -16.04
N ASP A 167 6.89 -16.50 -16.44
CA ASP A 167 6.78 -17.84 -15.85
C ASP A 167 7.09 -17.83 -14.34
N CYS A 168 8.10 -17.06 -13.93
CA CYS A 168 8.45 -16.90 -12.52
C CYS A 168 7.37 -16.15 -11.74
N TYR A 169 6.81 -15.07 -12.30
CA TYR A 169 5.69 -14.36 -11.67
C TYR A 169 4.43 -15.22 -11.58
N GLN A 170 4.15 -16.03 -12.61
CA GLN A 170 3.00 -16.93 -12.61
C GLN A 170 3.13 -18.02 -11.54
N GLU A 171 4.31 -18.64 -11.43
CA GLU A 171 4.61 -19.57 -10.34
C GLU A 171 4.49 -18.88 -8.98
N GLY A 172 5.10 -17.71 -8.84
CA GLY A 172 5.08 -16.94 -7.59
C GLY A 172 3.65 -16.63 -7.12
N ASN A 173 2.78 -16.20 -8.04
CA ASN A 173 1.37 -15.95 -7.76
C ASN A 173 0.61 -17.23 -7.38
N ARG A 174 0.84 -18.34 -8.10
CA ARG A 174 0.20 -19.62 -7.80
C ARG A 174 0.62 -20.18 -6.44
N SER A 175 1.91 -20.11 -6.12
CA SER A 175 2.48 -20.62 -4.87
C SER A 175 2.06 -19.82 -3.64
N ALA A 176 1.62 -18.56 -3.80
CA ALA A 176 1.05 -17.79 -2.69
C ALA A 176 -0.26 -18.37 -2.15
N GLY A 177 -0.96 -19.22 -2.92
CA GLY A 177 -2.16 -19.94 -2.47
C GLY A 177 -3.37 -19.06 -2.18
N VAL A 178 -3.38 -17.81 -2.66
CA VAL A 178 -4.48 -16.87 -2.48
C VAL A 178 -5.50 -17.05 -3.60
N ILE A 179 -6.77 -17.27 -3.23
CA ILE A 179 -7.89 -17.42 -4.15
C ILE A 179 -8.80 -16.21 -4.01
N CYS A 180 -9.12 -15.56 -5.13
CA CYS A 180 -10.02 -14.40 -5.15
C CYS A 180 -11.50 -14.85 -5.11
N ASP A 181 -12.28 -14.33 -4.15
CA ASP A 181 -13.75 -14.42 -4.19
C ASP A 181 -14.31 -13.27 -5.05
N ILE A 182 -14.12 -13.36 -6.36
CA ILE A 182 -14.57 -12.33 -7.29
C ILE A 182 -16.08 -12.09 -7.23
N ASN A 183 -16.88 -13.14 -7.03
CA ASN A 183 -18.33 -13.02 -6.89
C ASN A 183 -18.71 -12.31 -5.58
N GLY A 184 -17.92 -12.50 -4.52
CA GLY A 184 -18.03 -11.72 -3.28
C GLY A 184 -17.76 -10.24 -3.49
N HIS A 185 -16.73 -9.89 -4.25
CA HIS A 185 -16.44 -8.50 -4.62
C HIS A 185 -17.59 -7.88 -5.44
N GLU A 186 -18.14 -8.61 -6.41
CA GLU A 186 -19.32 -8.17 -7.20
C GLU A 186 -20.51 -7.84 -6.31
N ARG A 187 -20.90 -8.77 -5.43
CA ARG A 187 -22.00 -8.56 -4.47
C ARG A 187 -21.74 -7.35 -3.58
N ARG A 188 -20.53 -7.24 -3.04
CA ARG A 188 -20.14 -6.14 -2.14
C ARG A 188 -20.19 -4.79 -2.86
N PHE A 189 -19.66 -4.68 -4.07
CA PHE A 189 -19.64 -3.41 -4.80
C PHE A 189 -21.04 -3.00 -5.24
N ALA A 190 -21.90 -3.95 -5.64
CA ALA A 190 -23.31 -3.69 -5.89
C ALA A 190 -24.03 -3.16 -4.64
N GLN A 191 -23.79 -3.77 -3.47
CA GLN A 191 -24.33 -3.29 -2.19
C GLN A 191 -23.81 -1.88 -1.84
N ILE A 192 -22.54 -1.57 -2.12
CA ILE A 192 -21.98 -0.24 -1.87
C ILE A 192 -22.71 0.81 -2.70
N ARG A 193 -22.85 0.58 -4.01
CA ARG A 193 -23.57 1.50 -4.91
C ARG A 193 -25.02 1.70 -4.47
N SER A 194 -25.70 0.62 -4.07
CA SER A 194 -27.09 0.68 -3.60
C SER A 194 -27.24 1.41 -2.26
N ALA A 195 -26.35 1.17 -1.29
CA ALA A 195 -26.42 1.78 0.04
C ALA A 195 -26.07 3.27 0.03
N PHE A 196 -25.16 3.67 -0.86
CA PHE A 196 -24.70 5.05 -1.02
C PHE A 196 -25.15 5.62 -2.37
N SER A 197 -26.45 5.62 -2.64
CA SER A 197 -27.02 6.22 -3.84
C SER A 197 -26.80 7.74 -3.87
N LYS A 198 -26.90 8.34 -5.06
CA LYS A 198 -26.84 9.79 -5.25
C LYS A 198 -27.83 10.54 -4.33
N ASP A 199 -29.07 10.06 -4.26
CA ASP A 199 -30.10 10.67 -3.40
C ASP A 199 -29.77 10.49 -1.92
N PHE A 200 -29.23 9.33 -1.52
CA PHE A 200 -28.83 9.07 -0.15
C PHE A 200 -27.73 10.03 0.31
N ILE A 201 -26.71 10.26 -0.52
CA ILE A 201 -25.62 11.19 -0.26
C ILE A 201 -26.13 12.63 -0.26
N ALA A 202 -26.89 13.03 -1.28
CA ALA A 202 -27.42 14.39 -1.41
C ALA A 202 -28.28 14.80 -0.20
N ALA A 203 -29.14 13.90 0.28
CA ALA A 203 -29.97 14.12 1.46
C ALA A 203 -29.17 14.26 2.78
N ARG A 204 -27.90 13.87 2.79
CA ARG A 204 -27.02 13.85 3.98
C ARG A 204 -25.72 14.62 3.79
N ARG A 205 -25.64 15.50 2.79
CA ARG A 205 -24.42 16.27 2.45
C ARG A 205 -23.86 17.11 3.61
N ASP A 206 -24.70 17.47 4.58
CA ASP A 206 -24.34 18.28 5.75
C ASP A 206 -24.17 17.44 7.04
N ALA A 207 -24.20 16.11 6.96
CA ALA A 207 -24.17 15.20 8.11
C ALA A 207 -22.78 15.05 8.79
N GLY A 208 -21.72 15.53 8.14
CA GLY A 208 -20.34 15.30 8.53
C GLY A 208 -19.64 16.47 9.21
N HIS A 209 -18.36 16.25 9.53
CA HIS A 209 -17.47 17.26 10.08
C HIS A 209 -16.87 18.14 8.97
N LYS A 210 -16.97 19.47 9.11
CA LYS A 210 -16.67 20.44 8.05
C LYS A 210 -15.19 20.86 7.97
N SER A 211 -14.27 19.91 8.11
CA SER A 211 -12.85 20.18 7.85
C SER A 211 -12.54 20.12 6.34
N ARG A 212 -11.78 21.11 5.84
CA ARG A 212 -11.29 21.17 4.45
C ARG A 212 -9.89 20.59 4.28
N ARG A 213 -9.23 20.23 5.39
CA ARG A 213 -7.82 19.83 5.41
C ARG A 213 -7.61 18.42 4.86
N PRO A 214 -8.49 17.43 5.12
CA PRO A 214 -8.32 16.09 4.55
C PRO A 214 -8.45 16.07 3.02
N ALA A 215 -7.53 15.35 2.39
CA ALA A 215 -7.61 14.94 1.00
C ALA A 215 -7.31 13.44 0.90
N PHE A 216 -7.94 12.76 -0.05
CA PHE A 216 -7.76 11.34 -0.26
C PHE A 216 -7.29 11.08 -1.69
N ILE A 217 -6.18 10.37 -1.85
CA ILE A 217 -5.76 9.83 -3.15
C ILE A 217 -6.21 8.38 -3.22
N VAL A 218 -7.08 8.09 -4.20
CA VAL A 218 -7.69 6.78 -4.43
C VAL A 218 -7.41 6.26 -5.83
N GLY A 219 -7.56 4.95 -6.01
CA GLY A 219 -7.42 4.30 -7.31
C GLY A 219 -7.07 2.83 -7.18
N MET A 220 -6.68 2.20 -8.28
CA MET A 220 -6.06 0.87 -8.24
C MET A 220 -4.59 0.98 -7.81
N PRO A 221 -4.03 -0.01 -7.08
CA PRO A 221 -2.59 -0.11 -6.93
C PRO A 221 -1.88 0.05 -8.28
N ARG A 222 -0.69 0.65 -8.27
CA ARG A 222 0.17 0.81 -9.47
C ARG A 222 -0.35 1.80 -10.52
N CYS A 223 -1.28 2.69 -10.17
CA CYS A 223 -1.78 3.78 -11.01
C CYS A 223 -0.90 5.05 -11.03
N GLY A 224 0.30 5.02 -10.45
CA GLY A 224 1.18 6.19 -10.37
C GLY A 224 0.88 7.17 -9.22
N SER A 225 -0.03 6.83 -8.31
CA SER A 225 -0.40 7.66 -7.17
C SER A 225 0.77 8.12 -6.28
N SER A 226 1.80 7.27 -6.11
CA SER A 226 2.96 7.62 -5.28
C SER A 226 3.78 8.77 -5.87
N LEU A 227 3.81 8.91 -7.20
CA LEU A 227 4.43 10.06 -7.87
C LEU A 227 3.64 11.35 -7.58
N ILE A 228 2.31 11.25 -7.61
CA ILE A 228 1.42 12.38 -7.34
C ILE A 228 1.54 12.84 -5.87
N GLU A 229 1.50 11.88 -4.94
CA GLU A 229 1.70 12.14 -3.51
C GLU A 229 3.06 12.80 -3.24
N ASP A 230 4.16 12.26 -3.80
CA ASP A 230 5.50 12.84 -3.65
C ASP A 230 5.56 14.30 -4.07
N ARG A 231 5.02 14.61 -5.24
CA ARG A 231 5.03 15.96 -5.79
C ARG A 231 4.24 16.91 -4.90
N LEU A 232 3.03 16.52 -4.51
CA LEU A 232 2.18 17.31 -3.61
C LEU A 232 2.82 17.49 -2.23
N ALA A 233 3.47 16.48 -1.69
CA ALA A 233 4.17 16.54 -0.40
C ALA A 233 5.34 17.53 -0.39
N ARG A 234 5.85 17.96 -1.55
CA ARG A 234 6.87 19.00 -1.69
C ARG A 234 6.29 20.42 -1.69
N GLN A 235 4.97 20.59 -1.62
CA GLN A 235 4.33 21.89 -1.56
C GLN A 235 4.23 22.41 -0.12
N ARG A 236 4.34 23.72 0.03
CA ARG A 236 4.16 24.36 1.33
C ARG A 236 2.75 24.09 1.86
N GLY A 237 2.65 23.71 3.12
CA GLY A 237 1.37 23.47 3.79
C GLY A 237 0.69 22.14 3.41
N VAL A 238 1.38 21.23 2.72
CA VAL A 238 0.89 19.87 2.47
C VAL A 238 1.63 18.88 3.37
N ALA A 239 0.91 17.97 4.00
CA ALA A 239 1.48 16.81 4.67
C ALA A 239 0.90 15.52 4.07
N ALA A 240 1.78 14.61 3.65
CA ALA A 240 1.40 13.25 3.26
C ALA A 240 1.32 12.37 4.52
N LEU A 241 0.19 11.70 4.68
CA LEU A 241 -0.08 10.76 5.78
C LEU A 241 0.28 9.32 5.40
N GLY A 242 0.60 9.06 4.14
CA GLY A 242 0.85 7.72 3.59
C GLY A 242 -0.42 6.88 3.47
N GLU A 243 -0.25 5.56 3.48
CA GLU A 243 -1.36 4.59 3.39
C GLU A 243 -2.01 4.38 4.75
N ARG A 244 -3.10 5.11 5.06
CA ARG A 244 -3.74 5.01 6.37
C ARG A 244 -4.85 3.93 6.40
N PRO A 245 -4.86 3.02 7.39
CA PRO A 245 -5.94 2.05 7.57
C PRO A 245 -7.16 2.64 8.29
N ASP A 246 -7.11 3.92 8.69
CA ASP A 246 -8.04 4.56 9.63
C ASP A 246 -9.50 4.55 9.16
N ILE A 247 -9.78 4.80 7.87
CA ILE A 247 -11.15 4.72 7.33
C ILE A 247 -11.69 3.29 7.39
N ALA A 248 -10.90 2.30 6.96
CA ALA A 248 -11.28 0.89 7.02
C ALA A 248 -11.52 0.42 8.47
N ARG A 249 -10.66 0.85 9.41
CA ARG A 249 -10.83 0.55 10.86
C ARG A 249 -12.08 1.20 11.43
N ALA A 250 -12.39 2.44 11.08
CA ALA A 250 -13.62 3.12 11.50
C ALA A 250 -14.87 2.38 10.99
N VAL A 251 -14.87 1.98 9.72
CA VAL A 251 -15.95 1.20 9.11
C VAL A 251 -16.11 -0.18 9.77
N GLY A 252 -14.99 -0.85 10.07
CA GLY A 252 -14.98 -2.12 10.80
C GLY A 252 -15.55 -1.97 12.20
N PHE A 253 -15.08 -0.98 12.97
CA PHE A 253 -15.55 -0.69 14.32
C PHE A 253 -17.06 -0.43 14.37
N VAL A 254 -17.60 0.34 13.42
CA VAL A 254 -19.05 0.56 13.31
C VAL A 254 -19.79 -0.76 13.07
N SER A 255 -19.26 -1.63 12.19
CA SER A 255 -19.85 -2.93 11.90
C SER A 255 -19.85 -3.85 13.14
N ASP A 256 -18.73 -3.90 13.86
CA ASP A 256 -18.57 -4.75 15.05
C ASP A 256 -19.45 -4.29 16.22
N SER A 257 -19.59 -2.97 16.36
CA SER A 257 -20.37 -2.33 17.42
C SER A 257 -21.85 -2.16 17.05
N HIS A 258 -22.26 -2.50 15.82
CA HIS A 258 -23.64 -2.33 15.38
C HIS A 258 -24.57 -3.26 16.18
N PRO A 259 -25.67 -2.76 16.79
CA PRO A 259 -26.54 -3.57 17.65
C PRO A 259 -27.11 -4.82 16.97
N ARG A 260 -27.39 -4.72 15.67
CA ARG A 260 -27.92 -5.82 14.83
C ARG A 260 -26.83 -6.63 14.10
N LYS A 261 -25.55 -6.32 14.35
CA LYS A 261 -24.40 -6.88 13.60
C LYS A 261 -24.47 -6.68 12.08
N THR A 262 -25.22 -5.67 11.64
CA THR A 262 -25.26 -5.18 10.26
C THR A 262 -23.84 -4.79 9.84
N ARG A 263 -23.35 -5.35 8.72
CA ARG A 263 -22.01 -5.07 8.21
C ARG A 263 -22.02 -3.95 7.17
N TYR A 264 -20.86 -3.34 6.98
CA TYR A 264 -20.64 -2.43 5.86
C TYR A 264 -20.97 -3.13 4.52
N PRO A 265 -21.68 -2.47 3.58
CA PRO A 265 -22.14 -1.07 3.60
C PRO A 265 -23.54 -0.85 4.18
N LEU A 266 -24.25 -1.91 4.58
CA LEU A 266 -25.70 -1.89 4.83
C LEU A 266 -26.12 -1.09 6.06
N TRP A 267 -25.22 -0.92 7.05
CA TRP A 267 -25.53 -0.12 8.24
C TRP A 267 -25.65 1.38 7.94
N ALA A 268 -25.26 1.86 6.75
CA ALA A 268 -25.20 3.29 6.43
C ALA A 268 -26.54 4.01 6.67
N GLY A 269 -27.65 3.36 6.31
CA GLY A 269 -29.00 3.89 6.53
C GLY A 269 -29.54 3.73 7.96
N GLU A 270 -28.87 2.94 8.80
CA GLU A 270 -29.29 2.62 10.17
C GLU A 270 -28.58 3.49 11.23
N LEU A 271 -27.56 4.26 10.84
CA LEU A 271 -26.82 5.09 11.79
C LEU A 271 -27.66 6.22 12.36
N ALA A 272 -27.50 6.43 13.67
CA ALA A 272 -28.08 7.56 14.37
C ALA A 272 -27.58 8.91 13.84
N GLN A 273 -28.39 9.95 14.00
CA GLN A 273 -28.02 11.32 13.64
C GLN A 273 -26.67 11.73 14.28
N GLY A 274 -25.84 12.41 13.49
CA GLY A 274 -24.52 12.87 13.93
C GLY A 274 -23.44 11.78 14.01
N ALA A 275 -23.74 10.52 13.70
CA ALA A 275 -22.71 9.46 13.67
C ALA A 275 -21.59 9.76 12.68
N PHE A 276 -21.93 10.19 11.45
CA PHE A 276 -20.95 10.61 10.46
C PHE A 276 -20.10 11.80 10.92
N ALA A 277 -20.71 12.82 11.55
CA ALA A 277 -19.97 13.94 12.14
C ALA A 277 -18.97 13.50 13.22
N ARG A 278 -19.32 12.52 14.07
CA ARG A 278 -18.39 11.97 15.07
C ARG A 278 -17.23 11.22 14.44
N LEU A 279 -17.50 10.39 13.42
CA LEU A 279 -16.45 9.70 12.67
C LEU A 279 -15.51 10.72 12.01
N GLY A 280 -16.07 11.73 11.35
CA GLY A 280 -15.30 12.79 10.67
C GLY A 280 -14.44 13.60 11.62
N ARG A 281 -14.99 13.97 12.77
CA ARG A 281 -14.28 14.68 13.83
C ARG A 281 -13.10 13.86 14.37
N ALA A 282 -13.34 12.60 14.71
CA ALA A 282 -12.28 11.72 15.25
C ALA A 282 -11.13 11.55 14.25
N TYR A 283 -11.45 11.39 12.96
CA TYR A 283 -10.44 11.33 11.90
C TYR A 283 -9.66 12.64 11.78
N ALA A 284 -10.36 13.77 11.69
CA ALA A 284 -9.75 15.09 11.54
C ALA A 284 -8.84 15.43 12.74
N GLU A 285 -9.36 15.34 13.96
CA GLU A 285 -8.61 15.67 15.19
C GLU A 285 -7.32 14.85 15.32
N LYS A 286 -7.34 13.56 14.94
CA LYS A 286 -6.15 12.69 15.00
C LYS A 286 -4.99 13.21 14.15
N PHE A 287 -5.25 13.65 12.92
CA PHE A 287 -4.18 14.06 12.00
C PHE A 287 -3.90 15.56 12.03
N GLU A 288 -4.92 16.38 12.27
CA GLU A 288 -4.77 17.83 12.37
C GLU A 288 -3.90 18.24 13.58
N SER A 289 -4.01 17.52 14.70
CA SER A 289 -3.18 17.74 15.88
C SER A 289 -1.71 17.33 15.67
N ARG A 290 -1.45 16.31 14.86
CA ARG A 290 -0.10 15.85 14.50
C ARG A 290 0.57 16.74 13.45
N HIS A 291 -0.23 17.45 12.65
CA HIS A 291 0.24 18.29 11.55
C HIS A 291 -0.38 19.70 11.60
N PRO A 292 -0.20 20.48 12.69
CA PRO A 292 -0.91 21.74 12.89
C PRO A 292 -0.63 22.80 11.81
N ALA A 293 0.55 22.75 11.17
CA ALA A 293 0.96 23.68 10.12
C ALA A 293 0.47 23.29 8.70
N ALA A 294 -0.09 22.09 8.51
CA ALA A 294 -0.51 21.62 7.20
C ALA A 294 -1.94 22.06 6.87
N ALA A 295 -2.10 22.83 5.79
CA ALA A 295 -3.39 23.21 5.22
C ALA A 295 -4.07 22.05 4.48
N LEU A 296 -3.30 21.09 3.98
CA LEU A 296 -3.79 19.89 3.31
C LEU A 296 -3.12 18.63 3.90
N LEU A 297 -3.93 17.63 4.21
CA LEU A 297 -3.52 16.35 4.79
C LEU A 297 -3.91 15.24 3.82
N ILE A 298 -2.93 14.66 3.13
CA ILE A 298 -3.19 13.68 2.07
C ILE A 298 -3.10 12.26 2.65
N ASP A 299 -4.22 11.56 2.72
CA ASP A 299 -4.29 10.11 2.94
C ASP A 299 -4.29 9.41 1.57
N LYS A 300 -3.24 8.62 1.32
CA LYS A 300 -3.03 7.90 0.06
C LYS A 300 -3.25 6.41 0.26
N ASN A 301 -4.34 6.00 0.90
CA ASN A 301 -4.80 4.63 0.82
C ASN A 301 -5.71 4.43 -0.41
N LEU A 302 -5.17 3.74 -1.41
CA LEU A 302 -5.83 3.53 -2.69
C LEU A 302 -7.18 2.84 -2.57
N LEU A 303 -7.32 1.88 -1.66
CA LEU A 303 -8.55 1.13 -1.43
C LEU A 303 -9.65 1.96 -0.77
N ASN A 304 -9.38 3.21 -0.35
CA ASN A 304 -10.41 4.14 0.13
C ASN A 304 -11.46 4.43 -0.95
N PHE A 305 -11.22 4.11 -2.24
CA PHE A 305 -12.26 4.13 -3.27
C PHE A 305 -13.50 3.32 -2.88
N GLN A 306 -13.34 2.24 -2.11
CA GLN A 306 -14.46 1.43 -1.62
C GLN A 306 -15.30 2.17 -0.57
N PHE A 307 -14.70 3.14 0.14
CA PHE A 307 -15.31 3.83 1.28
C PHE A 307 -15.70 5.28 0.97
N LEU A 308 -15.69 5.71 -0.29
CA LEU A 308 -15.98 7.10 -0.66
C LEU A 308 -17.36 7.57 -0.22
N GLY A 309 -18.36 6.70 -0.20
CA GLY A 309 -19.68 7.02 0.37
C GLY A 309 -19.64 7.40 1.86
N VAL A 310 -18.78 6.73 2.66
CA VAL A 310 -18.58 7.08 4.07
C VAL A 310 -17.77 8.37 4.18
N ILE A 311 -16.69 8.50 3.40
CA ILE A 311 -15.82 9.69 3.38
C ILE A 311 -16.63 10.94 3.04
N ALA A 312 -17.45 10.89 1.99
CA ALA A 312 -18.31 12.00 1.56
C ALA A 312 -19.31 12.44 2.64
N LEU A 313 -19.80 11.51 3.47
CA LEU A 313 -20.74 11.81 4.54
C LEU A 313 -20.07 12.24 5.85
N MET A 314 -18.90 11.68 6.18
CA MET A 314 -18.18 12.03 7.41
C MET A 314 -17.32 13.30 7.27
N LEU A 315 -16.81 13.56 6.07
CA LEU A 315 -15.93 14.70 5.73
C LEU A 315 -16.39 15.33 4.40
N PRO A 316 -17.56 16.00 4.36
CA PRO A 316 -18.18 16.50 3.12
C PRO A 316 -17.38 17.59 2.39
N GLN A 317 -16.31 18.12 2.99
CA GLN A 317 -15.42 19.10 2.37
C GLN A 317 -14.02 18.54 2.09
N ALA A 318 -13.82 17.23 2.25
CA ALA A 318 -12.58 16.59 1.85
C ALA A 318 -12.44 16.57 0.32
N ARG A 319 -11.21 16.71 -0.15
CA ARG A 319 -10.89 16.63 -1.59
C ARG A 319 -10.59 15.17 -1.95
N ILE A 320 -11.10 14.70 -3.08
CA ILE A 320 -10.82 13.34 -3.58
C ILE A 320 -10.03 13.45 -4.88
N LEU A 321 -8.86 12.83 -4.92
CA LEU A 321 -8.03 12.70 -6.10
C LEU A 321 -8.09 11.25 -6.58
N HIS A 322 -8.49 11.05 -7.82
CA HIS A 322 -8.56 9.72 -8.43
C HIS A 322 -7.39 9.56 -9.41
N CYS A 323 -6.43 8.71 -9.07
CA CYS A 323 -5.33 8.40 -9.97
C CYS A 323 -5.74 7.24 -10.90
N ARG A 324 -5.66 7.49 -12.21
CA ARG A 324 -5.98 6.52 -13.26
C ARG A 324 -4.77 6.31 -14.16
N ARG A 325 -4.63 5.09 -14.65
CA ARG A 325 -3.59 4.64 -15.59
C ARG A 325 -4.20 3.61 -16.53
N ASN A 326 -3.60 3.38 -17.69
CA ASN A 326 -4.00 2.32 -18.62
C ASN A 326 -4.33 1.01 -17.88
N PRO A 327 -5.50 0.39 -18.14
CA PRO A 327 -5.95 -0.79 -17.39
C PRO A 327 -5.01 -1.99 -17.48
N ILE A 328 -4.45 -2.28 -18.67
CA ILE A 328 -3.55 -3.43 -18.86
C ILE A 328 -2.24 -3.19 -18.13
N ASP A 329 -1.61 -2.01 -18.28
CA ASP A 329 -0.38 -1.67 -17.55
C ASP A 329 -0.57 -1.69 -16.02
N THR A 330 -1.73 -1.23 -15.55
CA THR A 330 -2.07 -1.23 -14.12
C THR A 330 -2.19 -2.67 -13.61
N CYS A 331 -2.97 -3.50 -14.29
CA CYS A 331 -3.18 -4.89 -13.92
C CYS A 331 -1.90 -5.71 -14.01
N LEU A 332 -1.14 -5.60 -15.10
CA LEU A 332 0.16 -6.26 -15.21
C LEU A 332 1.10 -5.85 -14.07
N SER A 333 1.16 -4.55 -13.78
CA SER A 333 1.97 -4.08 -12.67
C SER A 333 1.48 -4.63 -11.34
N CYS A 334 0.17 -4.79 -11.09
CA CYS A 334 -0.34 -5.45 -9.88
C CYS A 334 0.08 -6.92 -9.82
N TYR A 335 -0.04 -7.64 -10.93
CA TYR A 335 0.27 -9.07 -11.06
C TYR A 335 1.74 -9.37 -10.71
N PHE A 336 2.67 -8.46 -11.04
CA PHE A 336 4.11 -8.59 -10.77
C PHE A 336 4.53 -8.15 -9.36
N GLN A 337 3.61 -7.75 -8.49
CA GLN A 337 3.93 -7.23 -7.16
C GLN A 337 3.62 -8.26 -6.08
N PHE A 338 4.49 -8.32 -5.05
CA PHE A 338 4.24 -9.11 -3.85
C PHE A 338 3.32 -8.35 -2.88
N LEU A 339 2.08 -8.11 -3.30
CA LEU A 339 1.07 -7.39 -2.51
C LEU A 339 0.53 -8.26 -1.38
N ARG A 340 0.02 -7.60 -0.33
CA ARG A 340 -0.62 -8.24 0.81
C ARG A 340 -1.91 -8.98 0.39
N PRO A 341 -2.37 -9.99 1.15
CA PRO A 341 -3.54 -10.79 0.81
C PRO A 341 -4.86 -10.02 0.65
N GLU A 342 -4.97 -8.79 1.14
CA GLU A 342 -6.13 -7.92 0.90
C GLU A 342 -6.33 -7.57 -0.59
N HIS A 343 -5.31 -7.81 -1.42
CA HIS A 343 -5.35 -7.70 -2.88
C HIS A 343 -5.51 -9.06 -3.57
N ASP A 344 -6.40 -9.90 -3.05
CA ASP A 344 -6.65 -11.28 -3.52
C ASP A 344 -6.86 -11.41 -5.04
N TYR A 345 -7.48 -10.41 -5.65
CA TYR A 345 -7.71 -10.32 -7.09
C TYR A 345 -6.44 -10.33 -7.94
N LYS A 346 -5.28 -9.94 -7.40
CA LYS A 346 -4.05 -9.76 -8.19
C LYS A 346 -3.36 -11.08 -8.56
N PHE A 347 -3.70 -12.18 -7.90
CA PHE A 347 -3.00 -13.46 -8.07
C PHE A 347 -3.44 -14.24 -9.32
N ASP A 348 -4.54 -13.84 -9.96
CA ASP A 348 -5.07 -14.45 -11.17
C ASP A 348 -5.46 -13.37 -12.19
N LEU A 349 -5.06 -13.54 -13.45
CA LEU A 349 -5.25 -12.53 -14.49
C LEU A 349 -6.73 -12.28 -14.81
N ALA A 350 -7.55 -13.33 -14.85
CA ALA A 350 -8.97 -13.19 -15.15
C ALA A 350 -9.72 -12.50 -14.00
N SER A 351 -9.44 -12.90 -12.76
CA SER A 351 -9.98 -12.28 -11.54
C SER A 351 -9.56 -10.81 -11.43
N LEU A 352 -8.30 -10.50 -11.76
CA LEU A 352 -7.78 -9.14 -11.78
C LEU A 352 -8.50 -8.26 -12.80
N GLY A 353 -8.71 -8.75 -14.02
CA GLY A 353 -9.46 -8.03 -15.05
C GLY A 353 -10.91 -7.77 -14.63
N ARG A 354 -11.60 -8.78 -14.11
CA ARG A 354 -12.97 -8.63 -13.57
C ARG A 354 -13.01 -7.63 -12.42
N TYR A 355 -12.08 -7.71 -11.46
CA TYR A 355 -12.01 -6.76 -10.35
C TYR A 355 -11.78 -5.33 -10.83
N TYR A 356 -10.92 -5.12 -11.83
CA TYR A 356 -10.68 -3.80 -12.41
C TYR A 356 -11.96 -3.21 -13.00
N ARG A 357 -12.80 -4.02 -13.67
CA ARG A 357 -14.12 -3.58 -14.16
C ARG A 357 -15.02 -3.12 -13.03
N LEU A 358 -15.12 -3.90 -11.95
CA LEU A 358 -15.90 -3.54 -10.77
C LEU A 358 -15.42 -2.24 -10.14
N TYR A 359 -14.10 -2.04 -10.07
CA TYR A 359 -13.49 -0.80 -9.63
C TYR A 359 -13.90 0.38 -10.53
N THR A 360 -13.80 0.25 -11.85
CA THR A 360 -14.19 1.31 -12.80
C THR A 360 -15.67 1.65 -12.70
N GLU A 361 -16.54 0.64 -12.57
CA GLU A 361 -17.97 0.84 -12.34
C GLU A 361 -18.27 1.57 -11.03
N LEU A 362 -17.55 1.22 -9.95
CA LEU A 362 -17.72 1.86 -8.66
C LEU A 362 -17.21 3.31 -8.68
N MET A 363 -16.11 3.60 -9.36
CA MET A 363 -15.63 4.97 -9.53
C MET A 363 -16.61 5.84 -10.33
N ARG A 364 -17.22 5.32 -11.39
CA ARG A 364 -18.27 6.02 -12.14
C ARG A 364 -19.46 6.37 -11.25
N HIS A 365 -19.90 5.43 -10.42
CA HIS A 365 -20.95 5.70 -9.41
C HIS A 365 -20.56 6.86 -8.48
N TRP A 366 -19.30 6.95 -8.05
CA TRP A 366 -18.85 8.05 -7.20
C TRP A 366 -18.77 9.40 -7.91
N GLU A 367 -18.36 9.42 -9.18
CA GLU A 367 -18.38 10.65 -10.00
C GLU A 367 -19.80 11.23 -10.11
N GLU A 368 -20.82 10.36 -10.15
CA GLU A 368 -22.23 10.76 -10.20
C GLU A 368 -22.83 11.11 -8.82
N ALA A 369 -22.47 10.35 -7.77
CA ALA A 369 -23.08 10.45 -6.45
C ALA A 369 -22.41 11.47 -5.51
N ALA A 370 -21.12 11.76 -5.72
CA ALA A 370 -20.31 12.68 -4.92
C ALA A 370 -19.43 13.56 -5.83
N PRO A 371 -20.02 14.57 -6.51
CA PRO A 371 -19.31 15.38 -7.49
C PRO A 371 -18.15 16.15 -6.85
N GLY A 372 -17.07 16.35 -7.62
CA GLY A 372 -15.85 17.05 -7.16
C GLY A 372 -14.62 16.16 -7.05
N ILE A 373 -14.67 14.92 -7.55
CA ILE A 373 -13.48 14.08 -7.73
C ILE A 373 -12.57 14.70 -8.80
N ILE A 374 -11.29 14.87 -8.46
CA ILE A 374 -10.25 15.36 -9.35
C ILE A 374 -9.51 14.17 -9.93
N THR A 375 -9.73 13.87 -11.21
CA THR A 375 -9.06 12.75 -11.89
C THR A 375 -7.70 13.16 -12.41
N VAL A 376 -6.70 12.33 -12.14
CA VAL A 376 -5.31 12.49 -12.62
C VAL A 376 -4.96 11.27 -13.46
N ASP A 377 -4.81 11.49 -14.76
CA ASP A 377 -4.39 10.46 -15.71
C ASP A 377 -2.86 10.36 -15.75
N TYR A 378 -2.33 9.18 -15.45
CA TYR A 378 -0.90 8.90 -15.37
C TYR A 378 -0.19 9.20 -16.70
N GLU A 379 -0.74 8.74 -17.81
CA GLU A 379 -0.18 8.92 -19.15
C GLU A 379 -0.09 10.41 -19.51
N ALA A 380 -1.15 11.18 -19.23
CA ALA A 380 -1.13 12.63 -19.44
C ALA A 380 -0.09 13.32 -18.52
N PHE A 381 0.00 12.87 -17.27
CA PHE A 381 0.94 13.42 -16.29
C PHE A 381 2.40 13.16 -16.69
N VAL A 382 2.75 11.98 -17.20
CA VAL A 382 4.12 11.70 -17.65
C VAL A 382 4.45 12.33 -19.00
N GLU A 383 3.44 12.59 -19.84
CA GLU A 383 3.61 13.30 -21.12
C GLU A 383 3.93 14.77 -20.89
N ASN A 384 3.16 15.46 -20.04
CA ASN A 384 3.26 16.90 -19.77
C ASN A 384 3.30 17.22 -18.25
N PRO A 385 4.35 16.82 -17.51
CA PRO A 385 4.34 16.89 -16.05
C PRO A 385 4.12 18.29 -15.48
N GLN A 386 4.72 19.32 -16.09
CA GLN A 386 4.64 20.70 -15.60
C GLN A 386 3.22 21.26 -15.69
N GLU A 387 2.56 21.09 -16.85
CA GLU A 387 1.19 21.57 -17.07
C GLU A 387 0.20 20.80 -16.18
N GLN A 388 0.29 19.47 -16.17
CA GLN A 388 -0.62 18.63 -15.39
C GLN A 388 -0.47 18.90 -13.89
N TYR A 389 0.75 19.14 -13.42
CA TYR A 389 0.99 19.51 -12.04
C TYR A 389 0.42 20.88 -11.69
N ALA A 390 0.60 21.90 -12.53
CA ALA A 390 0.01 23.23 -12.30
C ALA A 390 -1.53 23.17 -12.24
N ARG A 391 -2.16 22.38 -13.13
CA ARG A 391 -3.61 22.15 -13.11
C ARG A 391 -4.06 21.46 -11.83
N LEU A 392 -3.31 20.48 -11.35
CA LEU A 392 -3.59 19.78 -10.10
C LEU A 392 -3.51 20.73 -8.89
N LEU A 393 -2.46 21.55 -8.79
CA LEU A 393 -2.33 22.53 -7.71
C LEU A 393 -3.49 23.54 -7.72
N SER A 394 -3.86 24.03 -8.90
CA SER A 394 -5.01 24.94 -9.06
C SER A 394 -6.31 24.28 -8.60
N ALA A 395 -6.57 23.03 -9.00
CA ALA A 395 -7.76 22.28 -8.59
C ALA A 395 -7.81 22.03 -7.06
N LEU A 396 -6.66 21.92 -6.41
CA LEU A 396 -6.55 21.77 -4.96
C LEU A 396 -6.56 23.11 -4.20
N GLY A 397 -6.40 24.24 -4.91
CA GLY A 397 -6.24 25.56 -4.32
C GLY A 397 -4.90 25.73 -3.58
N LEU A 398 -3.83 25.13 -4.11
CA LEU A 398 -2.47 25.24 -3.59
C LEU A 398 -1.66 26.27 -4.39
N ASP A 399 -0.80 27.00 -3.69
CA ASP A 399 0.21 27.88 -4.29
C ASP A 399 1.29 27.01 -4.97
N PRO A 400 1.73 27.33 -6.21
CA PRO A 400 2.84 26.63 -6.88
C PRO A 400 4.20 26.78 -6.18
N ALA A 401 4.34 27.65 -5.18
CA ALA A 401 5.59 27.82 -4.45
C ALA A 401 6.03 26.51 -3.73
N PRO A 402 7.20 25.94 -4.06
CA PRO A 402 7.72 24.76 -3.38
C PRO A 402 8.01 25.04 -1.90
N ALA A 403 7.97 24.00 -1.07
CA ALA A 403 8.38 24.11 0.33
C ALA A 403 9.90 24.37 0.44
N ASP A 404 10.29 25.33 1.27
CA ASP A 404 11.67 25.51 1.71
C ASP A 404 12.05 24.38 2.67
N SER A 405 12.53 23.22 2.18
CA SER A 405 13.48 22.34 2.89
C SER A 405 13.66 20.96 2.24
N ALA A 406 14.80 20.34 2.56
CA ALA A 406 15.12 18.92 2.31
C ALA A 406 14.16 17.91 2.98
N ALA A 407 13.23 18.35 3.84
CA ALA A 407 12.27 17.48 4.53
C ALA A 407 11.24 16.83 3.59
N ALA A 408 11.05 17.38 2.40
CA ALA A 408 10.07 16.88 1.43
C ALA A 408 10.44 15.55 0.75
N MET A 409 11.68 15.04 0.90
CA MET A 409 12.12 13.78 0.25
C MET A 409 11.66 12.50 0.97
N ARG A 410 11.14 12.58 2.19
CA ARG A 410 10.85 11.42 3.07
C ARG A 410 9.38 10.99 3.14
N SER A 411 8.52 11.45 2.23
CA SER A 411 7.05 11.30 2.33
C SER A 411 6.47 10.00 1.75
N ILE A 412 7.16 9.30 0.84
CA ILE A 412 6.62 8.12 0.16
C ILE A 412 7.00 6.82 0.88
N GLN A 413 6.08 6.26 1.65
CA GLN A 413 6.27 4.98 2.35
C GLN A 413 5.36 3.92 1.75
N THR A 414 5.70 3.47 0.53
CA THR A 414 4.87 2.56 -0.29
C THR A 414 5.72 1.52 -1.01
N SER A 415 5.11 0.44 -1.51
CA SER A 415 5.81 -0.54 -2.38
C SER A 415 6.33 0.06 -3.70
N SER A 416 5.84 1.24 -4.09
CA SER A 416 6.35 2.00 -5.24
C SER A 416 7.48 2.97 -4.90
N ALA A 417 7.94 3.04 -3.64
CA ALA A 417 8.78 4.14 -3.17
C ALA A 417 10.11 4.27 -3.95
N PHE A 418 10.74 3.15 -4.33
CA PHE A 418 11.91 3.17 -5.20
C PHE A 418 11.61 3.81 -6.57
N GLN A 419 10.56 3.35 -7.24
CA GLN A 419 10.17 3.83 -8.57
C GLN A 419 9.71 5.30 -8.55
N ALA A 420 8.97 5.71 -7.52
CA ALA A 420 8.44 7.06 -7.41
C ALA A 420 9.54 8.12 -7.16
N ARG A 421 10.70 7.71 -6.63
CA ARG A 421 11.87 8.57 -6.43
C ARG A 421 12.81 8.61 -7.65
N GLN A 422 12.57 7.82 -8.69
CA GLN A 422 13.30 7.91 -9.96
C GLN A 422 12.80 9.08 -10.81
N PRO A 423 13.60 9.57 -11.78
CA PRO A 423 13.13 10.53 -12.77
C PRO A 423 11.85 10.05 -13.46
N ILE A 424 10.94 10.98 -13.78
CA ILE A 424 9.74 10.66 -14.54
C ILE A 424 10.17 10.20 -15.92
N THR A 425 9.81 8.98 -16.30
CA THR A 425 10.07 8.42 -17.63
C THR A 425 8.81 7.83 -18.23
N ARG A 426 8.80 7.67 -19.55
CA ARG A 426 7.72 6.98 -20.28
C ARG A 426 7.88 5.46 -20.30
N SER A 427 8.91 4.92 -19.64
CA SER A 427 9.29 3.49 -19.70
C SER A 427 8.21 2.54 -19.17
N SER A 428 7.30 3.04 -18.33
CA SER A 428 6.18 2.31 -17.77
C SER A 428 4.93 2.35 -18.66
N VAL A 429 4.84 3.28 -19.61
CA VAL A 429 3.69 3.45 -20.50
C VAL A 429 3.79 2.43 -21.63
N GLY A 430 2.79 1.57 -21.76
CA GLY A 430 2.76 0.52 -22.77
C GLY A 430 3.73 -0.63 -22.50
N ARG A 431 4.25 -0.75 -21.28
CA ARG A 431 5.17 -1.83 -20.88
C ARG A 431 4.51 -3.20 -21.03
N TRP A 432 3.19 -3.27 -20.91
CA TRP A 432 2.44 -4.51 -21.11
C TRP A 432 2.66 -5.18 -22.46
N ARG A 433 3.07 -4.44 -23.50
CA ARG A 433 3.37 -4.99 -24.84
C ARG A 433 4.48 -6.04 -24.82
N ASN A 434 5.43 -5.93 -23.89
CA ASN A 434 6.47 -6.94 -23.69
C ASN A 434 5.91 -8.32 -23.30
N TYR A 435 4.67 -8.35 -22.80
CA TYR A 435 3.99 -9.54 -22.26
C TYR A 435 2.67 -9.85 -22.99
N GLU A 436 2.32 -9.11 -24.03
CA GLU A 436 1.02 -9.16 -24.72
C GLU A 436 0.52 -10.59 -24.98
N ARG A 437 1.41 -11.46 -25.50
CA ARG A 437 1.11 -12.87 -25.80
C ARG A 437 0.69 -13.71 -24.58
N ARG A 438 0.99 -13.25 -23.37
CA ARG A 438 0.71 -13.93 -22.09
C ARG A 438 -0.49 -13.33 -21.35
N LEU A 439 -1.12 -12.27 -21.89
CA LEU A 439 -2.15 -11.49 -21.20
C LEU A 439 -3.58 -11.76 -21.69
N GLY A 440 -3.80 -12.77 -22.54
CA GLY A 440 -5.13 -13.15 -23.04
C GLY A 440 -6.22 -13.16 -21.96
N PRO A 441 -6.08 -13.93 -20.85
CA PRO A 441 -7.09 -13.97 -19.79
C PRO A 441 -7.40 -12.62 -19.14
N LEU A 442 -6.40 -11.73 -19.05
CA LEU A 442 -6.58 -10.37 -18.53
C LEU A 442 -7.33 -9.49 -19.53
N ILE A 443 -6.90 -9.50 -20.79
CA ILE A 443 -7.50 -8.71 -21.88
C ILE A 443 -8.96 -9.10 -22.05
N ASP A 444 -9.26 -10.41 -22.11
CA ASP A 444 -10.62 -10.93 -22.21
C ASP A 444 -11.49 -10.49 -21.03
N ALA A 445 -10.95 -10.56 -19.80
CA ALA A 445 -11.66 -10.16 -18.60
C ALA A 445 -11.84 -8.65 -18.46
N LEU A 446 -10.94 -7.84 -19.01
CA LEU A 446 -11.07 -6.38 -19.08
C LEU A 446 -12.12 -5.95 -20.11
N GLY A 447 -12.27 -6.69 -21.21
CA GLY A 447 -13.24 -6.40 -22.27
C GLY A 447 -12.99 -5.03 -22.91
N ASP A 448 -14.03 -4.20 -22.97
CA ASP A 448 -13.98 -2.85 -23.55
C ASP A 448 -12.99 -1.90 -22.86
N LEU A 449 -12.58 -2.19 -21.62
CA LEU A 449 -11.57 -1.40 -20.92
C LEU A 449 -10.14 -1.68 -21.39
N ALA A 450 -9.89 -2.78 -22.10
CA ALA A 450 -8.55 -3.13 -22.53
C ALA A 450 -8.02 -2.16 -23.60
N GLY A 451 -8.90 -1.62 -24.45
CA GLY A 451 -8.55 -0.60 -25.46
C GLY A 451 -7.47 -1.06 -26.45
N VAL A 452 -7.41 -2.37 -26.71
CA VAL A 452 -6.48 -3.05 -27.64
C VAL A 452 -7.13 -3.40 -28.96
#